data_AF-A0A5B8SVB8-F1
#
_entry.id   AF-A0A5B8SVB8-F1
#
_cell.length_a   1.000
_cell.length_b   1.000
_cell.length_c   1.000
_cell.angle_alpha   90.00
_cell.angle_beta   90.00
_cell.angle_gamma   90.00
#
_symmetry.space_group_name_H-M   'P 1'
#
loop_
_entity.id
_entity.type
_entity.pdbx_description
1 polymer ?
#
loop_
_entity_poly.entity_id
_entity_poly.type
_entity_poly.pdbx_seq_one_letter_code
_entity_poly.pdbx_strand_id
1 'polypeptide(L)'
;MGWTIPHSMNSRDQLVEWLLREQNNPGHCEIIDHSRRGNVLYTVFRHLPKQYRFIVVFLLEGPTPASRRAGDCSWGYRDMDESMGPFVYDCPERLLRQSDLQDDQAVEWREHCRRQRRERAARRKLASECRAGDRLQLKAGCDRDGQPTATVVFVRAHTATFFIGKDTDGKPWRYRWSSVVIDTPLKASSRDAA
;
A
#
# COMPACT_ATOMS: atom_id res chain seq x y z
N MET A 1 -21.09 -7.48 -1.80
CA MET A 1 -20.28 -8.70 -1.57
C MET A 1 -19.79 -8.68 -0.13
N GLY A 2 -20.17 -9.67 0.67
CA GLY A 2 -19.82 -9.78 2.09
C GLY A 2 -18.47 -10.45 2.33
N TRP A 3 -18.11 -10.63 3.60
CA TRP A 3 -16.95 -11.43 4.00
C TRP A 3 -17.29 -12.91 4.02
N THR A 4 -16.42 -13.73 3.44
CA THR A 4 -16.49 -15.19 3.53
C THR A 4 -15.58 -15.66 4.64
N ILE A 5 -16.11 -16.42 5.61
CA ILE A 5 -15.34 -16.97 6.73
C ILE A 5 -15.38 -18.50 6.62
N PRO A 6 -14.34 -19.12 6.03
CA PRO A 6 -14.26 -20.57 5.97
C PRO A 6 -14.16 -21.19 7.38
N HIS A 7 -14.78 -22.35 7.56
CA HIS A 7 -14.69 -23.10 8.81
C HIS A 7 -13.26 -23.58 9.04
N SER A 8 -12.76 -23.41 10.28
CA SER A 8 -11.47 -23.93 10.75
C SER A 8 -10.21 -23.19 10.27
N MET A 9 -10.35 -21.95 9.79
CA MET A 9 -9.22 -21.11 9.38
C MET A 9 -8.84 -20.22 10.55
N ASN A 10 -7.94 -20.72 11.39
CA ASN A 10 -7.58 -20.08 12.65
C ASN A 10 -6.36 -19.16 12.53
N SER A 11 -5.72 -19.14 11.37
CA SER A 11 -4.60 -18.26 11.06
C SER A 11 -4.69 -17.72 9.64
N ARG A 12 -4.02 -16.58 9.42
CA ARG A 12 -3.89 -15.99 8.09
C ARG A 12 -3.24 -16.93 7.10
N ASP A 13 -2.21 -17.66 7.54
CA ASP A 13 -1.43 -18.50 6.64
C ASP A 13 -2.23 -19.75 6.25
N GLN A 14 -3.01 -20.33 7.18
CA GLN A 14 -3.98 -21.37 6.87
C GLN A 14 -5.03 -20.91 5.85
N LEU A 15 -5.56 -19.69 6.02
CA LEU A 15 -6.51 -19.13 5.06
C LEU A 15 -5.88 -18.95 3.68
N VAL A 16 -4.62 -18.50 3.60
CA VAL A 16 -3.90 -18.33 2.32
C VAL A 16 -3.67 -19.67 1.64
N GLU A 17 -3.19 -20.68 2.36
CA GLU A 17 -3.00 -22.04 1.82
C GLU A 17 -4.33 -22.62 1.31
N TRP A 18 -5.40 -22.45 2.08
CA TRP A 18 -6.73 -22.87 1.67
C TRP A 18 -7.21 -22.14 0.41
N LEU A 19 -7.06 -20.81 0.34
CA LEU A 19 -7.42 -20.03 -0.86
C LEU A 19 -6.66 -20.50 -2.09
N LEU A 20 -5.35 -20.73 -1.98
CA LEU A 20 -4.53 -21.21 -3.09
C LEU A 20 -4.94 -22.62 -3.55
N ARG A 21 -5.50 -23.44 -2.65
CA ARG A 21 -6.04 -24.76 -2.99
C ARG A 21 -7.43 -24.68 -3.62
N GLU A 22 -8.38 -24.03 -2.95
CA GLU A 22 -9.79 -24.04 -3.36
C GLU A 22 -10.07 -23.18 -4.59
N GLN A 23 -9.36 -22.06 -4.73
CA GLN A 23 -9.58 -21.17 -5.88
C GLN A 23 -8.88 -21.68 -7.14
N ASN A 24 -7.89 -22.58 -6.99
CA ASN A 24 -7.24 -23.21 -8.11
C ASN A 24 -8.15 -24.30 -8.67
N ASN A 25 -8.68 -24.10 -9.88
CA ASN A 25 -9.56 -25.02 -10.57
C ASN A 25 -8.86 -25.57 -11.83
N PRO A 26 -8.12 -26.70 -11.71
CA PRO A 26 -7.40 -27.30 -12.83
C PRO A 26 -8.29 -27.55 -14.03
N GLY A 27 -7.82 -27.20 -15.23
CA GLY A 27 -8.60 -27.36 -16.45
C GLY A 27 -9.65 -26.27 -16.71
N HIS A 28 -9.82 -25.30 -15.81
CA HIS A 28 -10.73 -24.16 -16.04
C HIS A 28 -10.09 -22.81 -15.68
N CYS A 29 -9.77 -22.58 -14.41
CA CYS A 29 -9.19 -21.33 -13.93
C CYS A 29 -8.04 -21.64 -12.98
N GLU A 30 -6.81 -21.50 -13.46
CA GLU A 30 -5.62 -21.97 -12.77
C GLU A 30 -4.80 -20.82 -12.19
N ILE A 31 -4.29 -20.99 -10.98
CA ILE A 31 -3.37 -20.03 -10.37
C ILE A 31 -1.98 -20.22 -10.96
N ILE A 32 -1.44 -19.18 -11.58
CA ILE A 32 -0.09 -19.17 -12.18
C ILE A 32 0.95 -18.68 -11.17
N ASP A 33 0.59 -17.66 -10.40
CA ASP A 33 1.50 -16.94 -9.52
C ASP A 33 0.71 -16.23 -8.42
N HIS A 34 1.37 -15.94 -7.30
CA HIS A 34 0.77 -15.21 -6.21
C HIS A 34 1.80 -14.41 -5.40
N SER A 35 1.30 -13.49 -4.59
CA SER A 35 2.10 -12.78 -3.60
C SER A 35 1.21 -12.24 -2.49
N ARG A 36 1.63 -12.47 -1.24
CA ARG A 36 1.00 -11.83 -0.08
C ARG A 36 1.72 -10.53 0.29
N ARG A 37 0.95 -9.47 0.59
CA ARG A 37 1.43 -8.20 1.16
C ARG A 37 0.57 -7.84 2.36
N GLY A 38 1.11 -8.03 3.56
CA GLY A 38 0.34 -7.86 4.79
C GLY A 38 -0.85 -8.82 4.82
N ASN A 39 -2.05 -8.25 4.85
CA ASN A 39 -3.34 -8.94 4.84
C ASN A 39 -4.03 -8.91 3.47
N VAL A 40 -3.26 -8.76 2.39
CA VAL A 40 -3.78 -8.85 1.02
C VAL A 40 -3.03 -9.94 0.28
N LEU A 41 -3.76 -10.87 -0.32
CA LEU A 41 -3.22 -11.89 -1.21
C LEU A 41 -3.58 -11.51 -2.66
N TYR A 42 -2.55 -11.35 -3.49
CA TYR A 42 -2.70 -11.14 -4.93
C TYR A 42 -2.41 -12.45 -5.64
N THR A 43 -3.23 -12.80 -6.62
CA THR A 43 -3.10 -14.02 -7.41
C THR A 43 -3.28 -13.70 -8.88
N VAL A 44 -2.50 -14.35 -9.74
CA VAL A 44 -2.68 -14.31 -11.19
C VAL A 44 -3.36 -15.60 -11.59
N PHE A 45 -4.53 -15.48 -12.19
CA PHE A 45 -5.29 -16.59 -12.75
C PHE A 45 -5.09 -16.67 -14.25
N ARG A 46 -5.09 -17.90 -14.78
CA ARG A 46 -5.25 -18.21 -16.20
C ARG A 46 -6.66 -18.75 -16.42
N HIS A 47 -7.47 -18.03 -17.17
CA HIS A 47 -8.78 -18.53 -17.59
C HIS A 47 -8.63 -19.34 -18.88
N LEU A 48 -8.55 -20.67 -18.78
CA LEU A 48 -8.25 -21.55 -19.92
C LEU A 48 -9.28 -21.43 -21.05
N PRO A 49 -10.61 -21.41 -20.82
CA PRO A 49 -11.58 -21.33 -21.92
C PRO A 49 -11.49 -20.06 -22.77
N LYS A 50 -11.04 -18.95 -22.17
CA LYS A 50 -10.93 -17.64 -22.85
C LYS A 50 -9.48 -17.21 -23.10
N GLN A 51 -8.51 -18.02 -22.68
CA GLN A 51 -7.07 -17.83 -22.88
C GLN A 51 -6.51 -16.45 -22.47
N TYR A 52 -7.01 -15.87 -21.38
CA TYR A 52 -6.44 -14.65 -20.81
C TYR A 52 -6.02 -14.85 -19.36
N ARG A 53 -5.22 -13.91 -18.88
CA ARG A 53 -4.77 -13.85 -17.50
C ARG A 53 -5.30 -12.61 -16.83
N PHE A 54 -5.65 -12.74 -15.57
CA PHE A 54 -6.19 -11.63 -14.78
C PHE A 54 -5.75 -11.76 -13.33
N ILE A 55 -5.80 -10.65 -12.61
CA ILE A 55 -5.44 -10.61 -11.20
C ILE A 55 -6.68 -10.63 -10.34
N VAL A 56 -6.68 -11.51 -9.33
CA VAL A 56 -7.66 -11.48 -8.22
C VAL A 56 -6.95 -11.09 -6.94
N VAL A 57 -7.61 -10.20 -6.20
CA VAL A 57 -7.19 -9.65 -4.93
C VAL A 57 -8.09 -10.18 -3.84
N PHE A 58 -7.51 -10.92 -2.90
CA PHE A 58 -8.15 -11.37 -1.69
C PHE A 58 -7.74 -10.46 -0.52
N LEU A 59 -8.68 -9.67 -0.02
CA LEU A 59 -8.54 -9.00 1.27
C LEU A 59 -8.72 -10.05 2.37
N LEU A 60 -7.84 -10.07 3.35
CA LEU A 60 -7.86 -11.01 4.46
C LEU A 60 -8.13 -10.25 5.76
N GLU A 61 -9.00 -10.75 6.60
CA GLU A 61 -9.29 -10.18 7.90
C GLU A 61 -9.33 -11.26 8.97
N GLY A 62 -8.71 -10.97 10.10
CA GLY A 62 -8.73 -11.84 11.27
C GLY A 62 -9.57 -11.19 12.38
N PRO A 63 -9.76 -11.90 13.50
CA PRO A 63 -10.66 -11.45 14.55
C PRO A 63 -10.14 -10.17 15.22
N THR A 64 -11.06 -9.32 15.68
CA THR A 64 -10.67 -8.14 16.46
C THR A 64 -9.96 -8.56 17.76
N PRO A 65 -9.19 -7.68 18.42
CA PRO A 65 -8.61 -7.99 19.71
C PRO A 65 -9.65 -8.40 20.77
N ALA A 66 -10.88 -7.87 20.70
CA ALA A 66 -11.97 -8.26 21.58
C ALA A 66 -12.47 -9.67 21.27
N SER A 67 -12.69 -9.99 19.99
CA SER A 67 -13.11 -11.32 19.54
C SER A 67 -12.07 -12.39 19.91
N ARG A 68 -10.77 -12.11 19.77
CA ARG A 68 -9.70 -13.02 20.20
C ARG A 68 -9.76 -13.33 21.69
N ARG A 69 -10.03 -12.34 22.54
CA ARG A 69 -10.17 -12.55 23.99
C ARG A 69 -11.38 -13.43 24.32
N ALA A 70 -12.40 -13.42 23.47
CA ALA A 70 -13.56 -14.30 23.56
C ALA A 70 -13.32 -15.69 22.94
N GLY A 71 -12.09 -16.01 22.50
CA GLY A 71 -11.72 -17.30 21.94
C GLY A 71 -11.85 -17.43 20.42
N ASP A 72 -12.30 -16.38 19.72
CA ASP A 72 -12.43 -16.39 18.27
C ASP A 72 -11.05 -16.28 17.59
N CYS A 73 -10.75 -17.25 16.74
CA CYS A 73 -9.54 -17.29 15.91
C CYS A 73 -9.85 -17.20 14.41
N SER A 74 -11.11 -17.03 14.01
CA SER A 74 -11.56 -17.17 12.63
C SER A 74 -10.99 -16.09 11.70
N TRP A 75 -10.47 -16.52 10.55
CA TRP A 75 -10.04 -15.65 9.47
C TRP A 75 -11.02 -15.71 8.31
N GLY A 76 -11.34 -14.55 7.76
CA GLY A 76 -12.19 -14.38 6.59
C GLY A 76 -11.47 -13.70 5.43
N TYR A 77 -12.08 -13.77 4.25
CA TYR A 77 -11.61 -13.08 3.07
C TYR A 77 -12.75 -12.40 2.30
N ARG A 78 -12.36 -11.46 1.44
CA ARG A 78 -13.19 -10.91 0.38
C ARG A 78 -12.37 -10.81 -0.90
N ASP A 79 -12.87 -11.38 -1.98
CA ASP A 79 -12.22 -11.39 -3.29
C ASP A 79 -12.83 -10.36 -4.24
N MET A 80 -11.96 -9.76 -5.05
CA MET A 80 -12.27 -8.83 -6.13
C MET A 80 -11.20 -8.99 -7.21
N ASP A 81 -11.60 -9.10 -8.47
CA ASP A 81 -10.64 -9.03 -9.58
C ASP A 81 -10.29 -7.58 -9.92
N GLU A 82 -9.26 -7.40 -10.73
CA GLU A 82 -8.74 -6.08 -11.09
C GLU A 82 -9.75 -5.21 -11.87
N SER A 83 -10.74 -5.78 -12.56
CA SER A 83 -11.81 -4.98 -13.21
C SER A 83 -12.79 -4.35 -12.22
N MET A 84 -12.84 -4.85 -10.98
CA MET A 84 -13.72 -4.33 -9.94
C MET A 84 -13.09 -3.19 -9.14
N GLY A 85 -11.86 -2.79 -9.47
CA GLY A 85 -11.14 -1.70 -8.80
C GLY A 85 -10.98 -1.93 -7.29
N PRO A 86 -10.14 -2.88 -6.83
CA PRO A 86 -10.11 -3.31 -5.43
C PRO A 86 -9.56 -2.28 -4.42
N PHE A 87 -9.26 -1.04 -4.85
CA PHE A 87 -8.73 0.08 -4.05
C PHE A 87 -7.48 -0.22 -3.19
N VAL A 88 -6.81 -1.34 -3.43
CA VAL A 88 -5.51 -1.70 -2.84
C VAL A 88 -4.45 -1.78 -3.93
N TYR A 89 -3.33 -1.09 -3.70
CA TYR A 89 -2.39 -0.75 -4.77
C TYR A 89 -0.96 -1.27 -4.55
N ASP A 90 -0.82 -2.28 -3.69
CA ASP A 90 0.48 -2.85 -3.29
C ASP A 90 0.88 -4.10 -4.10
N CYS A 91 0.17 -4.35 -5.21
CA CYS A 91 0.43 -5.48 -6.09
C CYS A 91 1.88 -5.44 -6.66
N PRO A 92 2.64 -6.56 -6.58
CA PRO A 92 3.97 -6.66 -7.16
C PRO A 92 3.99 -6.45 -8.68
N GLU A 93 4.99 -5.70 -9.17
CA GLU A 93 5.20 -5.48 -10.62
C GLU A 93 5.29 -6.78 -11.42
N ARG A 94 5.88 -7.83 -10.82
CA ARG A 94 5.96 -9.17 -11.42
C ARG A 94 4.58 -9.77 -11.72
N LEU A 95 3.56 -9.52 -10.87
CA LEU A 95 2.20 -10.00 -11.12
C LEU A 95 1.48 -9.10 -12.13
N LEU A 96 1.65 -7.77 -12.01
CA LEU A 96 1.04 -6.79 -12.91
C LEU A 96 1.43 -7.00 -14.39
N ARG A 97 2.63 -7.53 -14.65
CA ARG A 97 3.11 -7.86 -16.01
C ARG A 97 2.49 -9.13 -16.60
N GLN A 98 1.87 -9.97 -15.77
CA GLN A 98 1.30 -11.24 -16.21
C GLN A 98 -0.18 -11.16 -16.56
N SER A 99 -0.88 -10.08 -16.16
CA SER A 99 -2.28 -9.89 -16.55
C SER A 99 -2.38 -9.40 -17.99
N ASP A 100 -3.32 -10.01 -18.72
CA ASP A 100 -3.67 -9.68 -20.10
C ASP A 100 -5.07 -9.04 -20.19
N LEU A 101 -5.75 -8.79 -19.05
CA LEU A 101 -7.12 -8.28 -19.03
C LEU A 101 -7.16 -6.79 -19.39
N GLN A 102 -7.83 -6.45 -20.49
CA GLN A 102 -7.87 -5.09 -21.07
C GLN A 102 -9.12 -4.28 -20.72
N ASP A 103 -9.85 -4.70 -19.69
CA ASP A 103 -10.92 -3.87 -19.14
C ASP A 103 -10.35 -2.54 -18.62
N ASP A 104 -11.08 -1.44 -18.84
CA ASP A 104 -10.59 -0.09 -18.52
C ASP A 104 -10.26 0.07 -17.03
N GLN A 105 -11.10 -0.50 -16.15
CA GLN A 105 -10.88 -0.45 -14.70
C GLN A 105 -9.69 -1.34 -14.28
N ALA A 106 -9.50 -2.47 -14.96
CA ALA A 106 -8.33 -3.32 -14.76
C ALA A 106 -7.03 -2.58 -15.13
N VAL A 107 -6.99 -1.94 -16.29
CA VAL A 107 -5.82 -1.17 -16.76
C VAL A 107 -5.54 -0.01 -15.80
N GLU A 108 -6.57 0.75 -15.41
CA GLU A 108 -6.47 1.86 -14.47
C GLU A 108 -5.92 1.40 -13.11
N TRP A 109 -6.44 0.30 -12.57
CA TRP A 109 -5.99 -0.25 -11.31
C TRP A 109 -4.50 -0.65 -11.35
N ARG A 110 -4.05 -1.30 -12.43
CA ARG A 110 -2.63 -1.66 -12.62
C ARG A 110 -1.74 -0.42 -12.71
N GLU A 111 -2.17 0.63 -13.41
CA GLU A 111 -1.43 1.90 -13.46
C GLU A 111 -1.39 2.59 -12.09
N HIS A 112 -2.48 2.55 -11.32
CA HIS A 112 -2.50 3.06 -9.95
C HIS A 112 -1.50 2.32 -9.05
N CYS A 113 -1.39 0.99 -9.18
CA CYS A 113 -0.36 0.21 -8.48
C CYS A 113 1.05 0.67 -8.85
N ARG A 114 1.32 0.88 -10.15
CA ARG A 114 2.63 1.38 -10.62
C ARG A 114 2.93 2.78 -10.12
N ARG A 115 1.96 3.69 -10.14
CA ARG A 115 2.10 5.05 -9.59
C ARG A 115 2.43 5.03 -8.10
N GLN A 116 1.67 4.27 -7.31
CA GLN A 116 1.91 4.12 -5.87
C GLN A 116 3.30 3.54 -5.56
N ARG A 117 3.75 2.56 -6.35
CA ARG A 117 5.12 2.04 -6.25
C ARG A 117 6.18 3.11 -6.51
N ARG A 118 6.04 3.89 -7.59
CA ARG A 118 6.96 5.00 -7.92
C ARG A 118 6.99 6.05 -6.82
N GLU A 119 5.82 6.46 -6.32
CA GLU A 119 5.74 7.42 -5.20
C GLU A 119 6.41 6.89 -3.93
N ARG A 120 6.19 5.63 -3.57
CA ARG A 120 6.84 5.02 -2.40
C ARG A 120 8.36 4.94 -2.57
N ALA A 121 8.85 4.61 -3.77
CA ALA A 121 10.27 4.60 -4.06
C ALA A 121 10.88 6.01 -3.97
N ALA A 122 10.22 7.02 -4.54
CA ALA A 122 10.65 8.41 -4.48
C ALA A 122 10.66 8.94 -3.04
N ARG A 123 9.65 8.62 -2.21
CA ARG A 123 9.64 8.95 -0.78
C ARG A 123 10.79 8.30 -0.01
N ARG A 124 11.10 7.03 -0.31
CA ARG A 124 12.24 6.35 0.32
C ARG A 124 13.56 7.00 -0.04
N LYS A 125 13.73 7.37 -1.32
CA LYS A 125 14.91 8.10 -1.79
C LYS A 125 15.03 9.46 -1.10
N LEU A 126 13.95 10.24 -1.07
CA LEU A 126 13.90 11.51 -0.34
C LEU A 126 14.30 11.33 1.12
N ALA A 127 13.69 10.35 1.81
CA ALA A 127 13.98 10.09 3.22
C ALA A 127 15.44 9.68 3.48
N SER A 128 16.09 9.01 2.53
CA SER A 128 17.51 8.65 2.64
C SER A 128 18.47 9.80 2.31
N GLU A 129 18.05 10.75 1.48
CA GLU A 129 18.88 11.88 1.06
C GLU A 129 18.71 13.12 1.96
N CYS A 130 17.58 13.22 2.68
CA CYS A 130 17.29 14.33 3.59
C CYS A 130 18.32 14.47 4.72
N ARG A 131 18.78 15.71 4.92
CA ARG A 131 19.72 16.10 5.97
C ARG A 131 19.05 17.07 6.93
N ALA A 132 19.53 17.06 8.18
CA ALA A 132 19.08 18.00 9.19
C ALA A 132 19.21 19.45 8.66
N GLY A 133 18.12 20.22 8.74
CA GLY A 133 18.01 21.57 8.20
C GLY A 133 17.25 21.67 6.86
N ASP A 134 17.03 20.56 6.15
CA ASP A 134 16.28 20.57 4.88
C ASP A 134 14.83 21.00 5.10
N ARG A 135 14.27 21.78 4.17
CA ARG A 135 12.88 22.24 4.22
C ARG A 135 12.00 21.32 3.38
N LEU A 136 10.99 20.72 4.00
CA LEU A 136 10.05 19.81 3.37
C LEU A 136 8.67 20.46 3.26
N GLN A 137 8.07 20.38 2.08
CA GLN A 137 6.70 20.84 1.84
C GLN A 137 5.69 19.73 2.17
N LEU A 138 4.62 20.06 2.88
CA LEU A 138 3.54 19.12 3.22
C LEU A 138 2.31 19.36 2.32
N LYS A 139 1.63 18.27 1.93
CA LYS A 139 0.40 18.28 1.10
C LYS A 139 -0.75 19.03 1.79
N ALA A 140 -0.84 18.83 3.10
CA ALA A 140 -1.74 19.51 4.01
C ALA A 140 -1.19 19.25 5.42
N GLY A 141 -0.85 20.31 6.13
CA GLY A 141 -0.48 20.29 7.53
C GLY A 141 -1.17 21.45 8.21
N CYS A 142 -1.58 21.27 9.46
CA CYS A 142 -1.91 22.37 10.35
C CYS A 142 -0.94 22.34 11.52
N ASP A 143 -0.51 23.50 12.00
CA ASP A 143 0.24 23.61 13.25
C ASP A 143 -0.70 23.36 14.44
N ARG A 144 -0.15 23.46 15.64
CA ARG A 144 -0.93 23.31 16.88
C ARG A 144 -2.09 24.31 16.97
N ASP A 145 -1.96 25.47 16.34
CA ASP A 145 -2.94 26.56 16.35
C ASP A 145 -3.92 26.48 15.17
N GLY A 146 -3.82 25.41 14.36
CA GLY A 146 -4.71 25.16 13.23
C GLY A 146 -4.35 25.94 11.97
N GLN A 147 -3.23 26.67 11.94
CA GLN A 147 -2.80 27.38 10.74
C GLN A 147 -2.17 26.41 9.74
N PRO A 148 -2.36 26.61 8.42
CA PRO A 148 -1.76 25.77 7.40
C PRO A 148 -0.23 25.78 7.50
N THR A 149 0.36 24.70 7.99
CA THR A 149 1.81 24.49 7.96
C THR A 149 2.18 23.92 6.60
N ALA A 150 2.61 24.79 5.71
CA ALA A 150 3.09 24.39 4.39
C ALA A 150 4.49 23.75 4.48
N THR A 151 5.37 24.23 5.35
CA THR A 151 6.80 23.86 5.36
C THR A 151 7.29 23.44 6.74
N VAL A 152 8.06 22.37 6.79
CA VAL A 152 8.71 21.88 8.01
C VAL A 152 10.22 21.71 7.79
N VAL A 153 11.02 22.10 8.78
CA VAL A 153 12.47 21.88 8.79
C VAL A 153 12.74 20.48 9.33
N PHE A 154 13.32 19.62 8.50
CA PHE A 154 13.72 18.27 8.88
C PHE A 154 14.80 18.31 9.94
N VAL A 155 14.62 17.57 11.04
CA VAL A 155 15.60 17.42 12.10
C VAL A 155 16.31 16.09 11.97
N ARG A 156 15.55 14.99 11.90
CA ARG A 156 16.09 13.64 11.78
C ARG A 156 15.03 12.63 11.35
N ALA A 157 15.49 11.51 10.80
CA ALA A 157 14.64 10.34 10.62
C ALA A 157 14.20 9.77 11.98
N HIS A 158 12.99 9.21 12.03
CA HIS A 158 12.47 8.55 13.22
C HIS A 158 12.15 7.08 12.95
N THR A 159 11.34 6.81 11.93
CA THR A 159 11.08 5.45 11.41
C THR A 159 10.93 5.52 9.88
N ALA A 160 10.75 4.38 9.21
CA ALA A 160 10.46 4.36 7.78
C ALA A 160 9.17 5.14 7.39
N THR A 161 8.27 5.36 8.36
CA THR A 161 6.99 6.06 8.16
C THR A 161 7.04 7.51 8.63
N PHE A 162 7.89 7.81 9.61
CA PHE A 162 7.89 9.08 10.33
C PHE A 162 9.25 9.75 10.36
N PHE A 163 9.25 11.08 10.41
CA PHE A 163 10.42 11.89 10.73
C PHE A 163 10.10 12.92 11.80
N ILE A 164 11.14 13.49 12.41
CA ILE A 164 11.00 14.61 13.32
C ILE A 164 11.34 15.89 12.54
N GLY A 165 10.43 16.85 12.58
CA GLY A 165 10.59 18.17 11.97
C GLY A 165 10.24 19.29 12.95
N LYS A 166 10.58 20.52 12.59
CA LYS A 166 10.16 21.74 13.28
C LYS A 166 9.36 22.59 12.30
N ASP A 167 8.20 23.03 12.74
CA ASP A 167 7.35 24.01 12.05
C ASP A 167 7.66 25.44 12.54
N THR A 168 6.71 26.36 12.37
CA THR A 168 6.75 27.75 12.83
C THR A 168 6.96 27.90 14.33
N ASP A 169 6.50 26.93 15.14
CA ASP A 169 6.65 26.96 16.60
C ASP A 169 8.08 26.62 17.06
N GLY A 170 8.92 26.12 16.14
CA GLY A 170 10.29 25.67 16.44
C GLY A 170 10.37 24.41 17.31
N LYS A 171 9.23 23.83 17.73
CA LYS A 171 9.14 22.60 18.52
C LYS A 171 9.27 21.36 17.63
N PRO A 172 9.89 20.28 18.11
CA PRO A 172 10.03 19.06 17.35
C PRO A 172 8.73 18.25 17.36
N TRP A 173 8.10 18.09 16.20
CA TRP A 173 6.92 17.27 16.01
C TRP A 173 7.20 16.07 15.08
N ARG A 174 6.35 15.05 15.22
CA ARG A 174 6.44 13.83 14.40
C ARG A 174 5.53 13.95 13.18
N TYR A 175 6.13 13.96 12.00
CA TYR A 175 5.42 14.04 10.72
C TYR A 175 5.53 12.73 9.94
N ARG A 176 4.59 12.48 9.02
CA ARG A 176 4.62 11.32 8.12
C ARG A 176 5.28 11.67 6.80
N TRP A 177 6.14 10.77 6.29
CA TRP A 177 6.68 10.88 4.94
C TRP A 177 5.59 10.88 3.84
N SER A 178 4.44 10.26 4.10
CA SER A 178 3.30 10.27 3.16
C SER A 178 2.69 11.66 2.97
N SER A 179 2.86 12.55 3.94
CA SER A 179 2.36 13.93 3.89
C SER A 179 3.30 14.86 3.13
N VAL A 180 4.51 14.42 2.79
CA VAL A 180 5.50 15.24 2.07
C VAL A 180 5.20 15.26 0.57
N VAL A 181 5.26 16.45 -0.03
CA VAL A 181 5.19 16.67 -1.49
C VAL A 181 6.54 16.31 -2.09
N ILE A 182 6.55 15.37 -3.04
CA ILE A 182 7.79 14.81 -3.62
C ILE A 182 8.39 15.76 -4.69
N ASP A 183 7.59 16.68 -5.23
CA ASP A 183 7.91 17.46 -6.43
C ASP A 183 8.56 18.83 -6.20
N THR A 184 9.24 19.06 -5.06
CA THR A 184 10.00 20.30 -4.92
C THR A 184 11.25 20.14 -4.06
N PRO A 185 12.45 20.11 -4.67
CA PRO A 185 13.66 20.45 -3.95
C PRO A 185 13.70 21.98 -3.81
N LEU A 186 13.27 22.51 -2.67
CA LEU A 186 13.74 23.83 -2.24
C LEU A 186 15.15 23.65 -1.70
N LYS A 187 16.12 23.57 -2.62
CA LYS A 187 17.52 23.82 -2.27
C LYS A 187 17.56 25.23 -1.67
N ALA A 188 18.01 25.33 -0.42
CA ALA A 188 18.40 26.62 0.13
C ALA A 188 19.50 27.19 -0.78
N SER A 189 19.17 28.24 -1.52
CA SER A 189 20.18 29.07 -2.18
C SER A 189 21.03 29.69 -1.08
N SER A 190 22.18 29.07 -0.82
CA SER A 190 23.28 29.69 -0.11
C SER A 190 23.94 30.69 -1.05
N ARG A 191 23.42 31.93 -1.09
CA ARG A 191 24.17 33.12 -1.54
C ARG A 191 23.65 34.35 -0.80
N ASP A 192 24.07 34.47 0.45
CA ASP A 192 24.45 35.76 1.02
C ASP A 192 25.95 35.64 1.34
N ALA A 193 26.79 36.25 0.50
CA ALA A 193 28.14 36.65 0.84
C ALA A 193 28.66 37.62 -0.24
N ALA A 194 28.96 38.83 0.23
CA ALA A 194 29.54 40.01 -0.44
C ALA A 194 28.56 40.91 -1.20
#